data_AF-A0A950JFT9-F1
#
_entry.id   AF-A0A950JFT9-F1
#
_cell.length_a   1.000
_cell.length_b   1.000
_cell.length_c   1.000
_cell.angle_alpha   90.00
_cell.angle_beta   90.00
_cell.angle_gamma   90.00
#
_symmetry.space_group_name_H-M   'P 1'
#
loop_
_entity.id
_entity.type
_entity.pdbx_description
1 polymer ?
#
loop_
_entity_poly.entity_id
_entity_poly.type
_entity_poly.pdbx_seq_one_letter_code
_entity_poly.pdbx_strand_id
1 'polypeptide(L)'
;MPAVGKRRGGRALRHAAFGLLALIAPGVGRSHAEDCKFFSGLPDDCARAEFRKFDGLRDYRYDEIELFAKDPLKKVLYVSFYDTTGLNGGDDSHDSAPAELARRLDPKRIAKQYQAIAVRVQPPYYWTVDWLADRFGTVRSFDGLNAAWMGNSLAPSTAISPKPAPPTPYHPTLSARTAVQGFKKGSEIYLLDDPKGRTWVMVSYTNKDMPDLTIDKLSSLGDALKLPQGWKFRTETLPKELVLEPKAGFFAVIQDDKENLYHLTGPRQSNFVP
;
A
#
# COMPACT_ATOMS: atom_id res chain seq x y z
N MET A 1 27.99 69.99 37.07
CA MET A 1 28.75 69.62 35.85
C MET A 1 29.93 68.73 36.27
N PRO A 2 30.39 67.76 35.48
CA PRO A 2 29.66 66.61 34.94
C PRO A 2 30.38 65.25 35.19
N ALA A 3 29.67 64.17 34.85
CA ALA A 3 30.15 62.88 34.33
C ALA A 3 31.01 61.94 35.21
N VAL A 4 30.57 60.68 35.35
CA VAL A 4 31.03 59.55 34.51
C VAL A 4 30.38 58.27 35.05
N GLY A 5 29.70 57.54 34.15
CA GLY A 5 28.94 56.33 34.47
C GLY A 5 29.81 55.14 34.90
N LYS A 6 29.34 54.43 35.93
CA LYS A 6 29.92 53.16 36.39
C LYS A 6 29.24 51.97 35.72
N ARG A 7 30.07 51.14 35.09
CA ARG A 7 29.77 49.78 34.64
C ARG A 7 29.23 48.93 35.80
N ARG A 8 28.19 48.14 35.57
CA ARG A 8 27.86 46.94 36.36
C ARG A 8 27.64 45.76 35.42
N GLY A 9 28.23 44.63 35.81
CA GLY A 9 28.39 43.43 34.99
C GLY A 9 27.07 42.69 34.77
N GLY A 10 26.89 42.23 33.52
CA GLY A 10 25.83 41.32 33.14
C GLY A 10 26.13 39.91 33.64
N ARG A 11 25.16 39.31 34.34
CA ARG A 11 25.11 37.88 34.67
C ARG A 11 24.84 37.08 33.39
N ALA A 12 25.64 36.05 33.18
CA ALA A 12 25.40 35.03 32.17
C ALA A 12 24.11 34.25 32.48
N LEU A 13 23.13 34.31 31.57
CA LEU A 13 22.04 33.33 31.54
C LEU A 13 22.52 32.09 30.81
N ARG A 14 22.56 30.95 31.52
CA ARG A 14 22.66 29.62 30.94
C ARG A 14 21.32 29.28 30.29
N HIS A 15 21.30 29.10 28.96
CA HIS A 15 20.14 28.52 28.28
C HIS A 15 20.08 27.01 28.61
N ALA A 16 19.02 26.62 29.32
CA ALA A 16 18.63 25.22 29.43
C ALA A 16 17.93 24.82 28.12
N ALA A 17 18.54 23.90 27.39
CA ALA A 17 17.90 23.24 26.25
C ALA A 17 16.80 22.32 26.79
N PHE A 18 15.54 22.64 26.51
CA PHE A 18 14.42 21.72 26.71
C PHE A 18 14.50 20.65 25.63
N GLY A 19 14.98 19.46 26.00
CA GLY A 19 14.88 18.27 25.19
C GLY A 19 13.43 17.85 25.03
N LEU A 20 12.98 17.75 23.78
CA LEU A 20 11.66 17.22 23.43
C LEU A 20 11.64 15.72 23.79
N LEU A 21 10.95 15.34 24.87
CA LEU A 21 10.68 13.94 25.16
C LEU A 21 9.61 13.44 24.17
N ALA A 22 10.01 12.58 23.23
CA ALA A 22 9.08 11.80 22.43
C ALA A 22 8.38 10.78 23.36
N LEU A 23 7.07 10.92 23.52
CA LEU A 23 6.21 9.94 24.17
C LEU A 23 6.12 8.69 23.27
N ILE A 24 6.91 7.67 23.60
CA ILE A 24 6.79 6.34 22.99
C ILE A 24 5.65 5.63 23.71
N ALA A 25 4.54 5.38 23.01
CA ALA A 25 3.47 4.52 23.53
C ALA A 25 4.01 3.08 23.68
N PRO A 26 3.89 2.45 24.87
CA PRO A 26 4.34 1.09 25.07
C PRO A 26 3.27 0.13 24.54
N GLY A 27 3.59 -0.71 23.55
CA GLY A 27 2.72 -1.83 23.19
C GLY A 27 2.69 -2.29 21.73
N VAL A 28 3.32 -1.58 20.79
CA VAL A 28 3.48 -2.11 19.42
C VAL A 28 4.79 -2.91 19.40
N GLY A 29 4.67 -4.24 19.52
CA GLY A 29 5.80 -5.13 19.28
C GLY A 29 6.38 -4.82 17.91
N ARG A 30 7.72 -4.72 17.81
CA ARG A 30 8.41 -4.60 16.52
C ARG A 30 7.92 -5.72 15.62
N SER A 31 7.15 -5.38 14.59
CA SER A 31 6.83 -6.28 13.50
C SER A 31 8.15 -6.74 12.91
N HIS A 32 8.50 -8.01 13.11
CA HIS A 32 9.61 -8.68 12.42
C HIS A 32 9.24 -8.97 10.95
N ALA A 33 8.61 -8.02 10.26
CA ALA A 33 8.45 -8.05 8.82
C ALA A 33 9.81 -7.71 8.20
N GLU A 34 10.66 -8.75 8.15
CA GLU A 34 11.91 -8.87 7.41
C GLU A 34 12.75 -7.59 7.34
N ASP A 35 13.79 -7.55 8.19
CA ASP A 35 14.91 -6.61 8.05
C ASP A 35 15.18 -6.37 6.57
N CYS A 36 15.22 -5.09 6.16
CA CYS A 36 15.55 -4.64 4.80
C CYS A 36 16.82 -5.34 4.32
N LYS A 37 16.68 -6.54 3.77
CA LYS A 37 17.82 -7.30 3.32
C LYS A 37 18.05 -6.85 1.89
N PHE A 38 19.26 -6.44 1.61
CA PHE A 38 19.76 -6.29 0.27
C PHE A 38 19.65 -7.65 -0.43
N PHE A 39 18.65 -7.82 -1.31
CA PHE A 39 18.29 -9.14 -1.85
C PHE A 39 18.82 -9.42 -3.27
N SER A 40 19.41 -8.44 -3.96
CA SER A 40 19.94 -8.61 -5.34
C SER A 40 20.49 -7.28 -5.87
N GLY A 41 20.79 -7.18 -7.18
CA GLY A 41 21.18 -5.94 -7.87
C GLY A 41 20.13 -4.82 -7.92
N LEU A 42 19.02 -4.91 -7.19
CA LEU A 42 18.09 -3.79 -7.01
C LEU A 42 18.62 -2.78 -5.98
N PRO A 43 18.22 -1.50 -6.06
CA PRO A 43 18.56 -0.52 -5.03
C PRO A 43 17.99 -0.87 -3.64
N ASP A 44 18.71 -0.51 -2.57
CA ASP A 44 18.25 -0.66 -1.19
C ASP A 44 17.24 0.45 -0.83
N ASP A 45 16.02 0.30 -1.33
CA ASP A 45 14.95 1.29 -1.16
C ASP A 45 14.21 1.19 0.18
N CYS A 46 14.61 0.23 1.01
CA CYS A 46 14.04 -0.02 2.33
C CYS A 46 14.85 0.65 3.46
N ALA A 47 16.15 0.91 3.27
CA ALA A 47 17.06 1.40 4.32
C ALA A 47 16.60 2.68 5.06
N ARG A 48 15.82 3.54 4.39
CA ARG A 48 15.29 4.80 4.95
C ARG A 48 13.78 4.81 5.01
N ALA A 49 13.16 3.64 5.07
CA ALA A 49 11.72 3.56 5.03
C ALA A 49 11.11 4.03 6.36
N GLU A 50 10.14 4.92 6.25
CA GLU A 50 9.49 5.61 7.37
C GLU A 50 8.01 5.29 7.38
N PHE A 51 7.42 5.21 8.57
CA PHE A 51 5.98 5.09 8.70
C PHE A 51 5.30 6.38 8.26
N ARG A 52 4.37 6.26 7.32
CA ARG A 52 3.52 7.36 6.85
C ARG A 52 2.06 6.93 6.92
N LYS A 53 1.19 7.90 7.21
CA LYS A 53 -0.25 7.74 7.16
C LYS A 53 -0.83 8.68 6.13
N PHE A 54 -1.70 8.15 5.28
CA PHE A 54 -2.52 8.87 4.33
C PHE A 54 -3.98 8.77 4.77
N ASP A 55 -4.69 9.89 4.75
CA ASP A 55 -6.11 10.00 5.06
C ASP A 55 -6.86 10.52 3.83
N GLY A 56 -8.16 10.22 3.74
CA GLY A 56 -8.99 10.69 2.63
C GLY A 56 -8.77 9.92 1.34
N LEU A 57 -8.41 8.64 1.44
CA LEU A 57 -8.08 7.81 0.28
C LEU A 57 -9.30 7.23 -0.45
N ARG A 58 -10.51 7.49 0.02
CA ARG A 58 -11.69 6.84 -0.56
C ARG A 58 -11.97 7.38 -1.97
N ASP A 59 -11.89 6.50 -2.97
CA ASP A 59 -11.90 6.77 -4.42
C ASP A 59 -10.60 7.35 -4.99
N TYR A 60 -9.51 7.30 -4.22
CA TYR A 60 -8.23 7.85 -4.62
C TYR A 60 -7.54 6.94 -5.65
N ARG A 61 -7.15 7.51 -6.79
CA ARG A 61 -6.50 6.77 -7.88
C ARG A 61 -5.00 6.61 -7.67
N TYR A 62 -4.50 5.39 -7.83
CA TYR A 62 -3.09 5.02 -7.70
C TYR A 62 -2.71 3.84 -8.62
N ASP A 63 -1.43 3.73 -8.94
CA ASP A 63 -0.84 2.57 -9.63
C ASP A 63 0.22 1.90 -8.73
N GLU A 64 0.40 0.58 -8.90
CA GLU A 64 1.51 -0.19 -8.34
C GLU A 64 2.50 -0.62 -9.44
N ILE A 65 3.79 -0.46 -9.17
CA ILE A 65 4.89 -0.90 -10.04
C ILE A 65 5.72 -1.94 -9.29
N GLU A 66 5.99 -3.06 -9.96
CA GLU A 66 6.71 -4.18 -9.40
C GLU A 66 8.03 -4.40 -10.11
N LEU A 67 9.13 -4.42 -9.36
CA LEU A 67 10.46 -4.74 -9.85
C LEU A 67 10.86 -6.15 -9.41
N PHE A 68 11.13 -7.03 -10.38
CA PHE A 68 11.55 -8.40 -10.10
C PHE A 68 13.07 -8.55 -10.15
N ALA A 69 13.62 -9.28 -9.19
CA ALA A 69 15.04 -9.61 -9.20
C ALA A 69 15.33 -10.97 -8.58
N LYS A 70 16.47 -11.55 -8.93
CA LYS A 70 16.92 -12.84 -8.39
C LYS A 70 18.08 -12.62 -7.44
N ASP A 71 18.05 -13.30 -6.30
CA ASP A 71 19.25 -13.50 -5.49
C ASP A 71 20.22 -14.40 -6.29
N PRO A 72 21.43 -13.92 -6.62
CA PRO A 72 22.36 -14.64 -7.47
C PRO A 72 22.89 -15.92 -6.83
N LEU A 73 22.85 -16.04 -5.50
CA LEU A 73 23.32 -17.21 -4.76
C LEU A 73 22.21 -18.21 -4.49
N LYS A 74 21.03 -17.72 -4.08
CA LYS A 74 19.91 -18.58 -3.65
C LYS A 74 18.98 -19.00 -4.78
N LYS A 75 19.10 -18.38 -5.96
CA LYS A 75 18.20 -18.57 -7.11
C LYS A 75 16.72 -18.30 -6.79
N VAL A 76 16.48 -17.51 -5.74
CA VAL A 76 15.14 -17.10 -5.29
C VAL A 76 14.74 -15.83 -6.05
N LEU A 77 13.50 -15.78 -6.51
CA LEU A 77 12.92 -14.59 -7.14
C LEU A 77 12.23 -13.74 -6.07
N TYR A 78 12.54 -12.45 -6.07
CA TYR A 78 11.92 -11.44 -5.23
C TYR A 78 11.19 -10.42 -6.10
N VAL A 79 10.21 -9.77 -5.50
CA VAL A 79 9.51 -8.62 -6.06
C VAL A 79 9.55 -7.47 -5.06
N SER A 80 9.89 -6.27 -5.53
CA SER A 80 9.77 -5.01 -4.79
C SER A 80 8.56 -4.24 -5.32
N PHE A 81 7.70 -3.80 -4.40
CA PHE A 81 6.48 -3.06 -4.71
C PHE A 81 6.70 -1.56 -4.53
N TYR A 82 6.26 -0.77 -5.50
CA TYR A 82 6.26 0.69 -5.46
C TYR A 82 4.85 1.19 -5.71
N ASP A 83 4.40 2.15 -4.91
CA ASP A 83 3.04 2.69 -4.94
C ASP A 83 3.08 4.21 -5.12
N THR A 84 2.14 4.74 -5.89
CA THR A 84 2.08 6.17 -6.20
C THR A 84 1.37 7.02 -5.13
N THR A 85 0.66 6.43 -4.17
CA THR A 85 -0.17 7.14 -3.18
C THR A 85 0.58 8.29 -2.50
N GLY A 86 -0.03 9.48 -2.49
CA GLY A 86 0.54 10.71 -1.96
C GLY A 86 1.64 11.36 -2.83
N LEU A 87 1.81 10.92 -4.08
CA LEU A 87 2.80 11.46 -5.02
C LEU A 87 2.12 12.06 -6.25
N ASN A 88 2.93 12.66 -7.13
CA ASN A 88 2.51 13.16 -8.44
C ASN A 88 1.32 14.15 -8.40
N GLY A 89 1.18 14.92 -7.31
CA GLY A 89 0.07 15.86 -7.11
C GLY A 89 -1.23 15.22 -6.59
N GLY A 90 -1.20 13.93 -6.23
CA GLY A 90 -2.38 13.19 -5.78
C GLY A 90 -3.04 13.72 -4.51
N ASP A 91 -2.28 14.36 -3.61
CA ASP A 91 -2.85 15.04 -2.43
C ASP A 91 -3.85 16.15 -2.81
N ASP A 92 -3.67 16.77 -3.98
CA ASP A 92 -4.56 17.83 -4.49
C ASP A 92 -5.58 17.29 -5.50
N SER A 93 -5.17 16.39 -6.40
CA SER A 93 -5.99 15.90 -7.51
C SER A 93 -6.84 14.68 -7.19
N HIS A 94 -6.55 13.99 -6.08
CA HIS A 94 -7.08 12.66 -5.76
C HIS A 94 -6.67 11.56 -6.77
N ASP A 95 -5.63 11.83 -7.57
CA ASP A 95 -5.05 10.92 -8.55
C ASP A 95 -3.52 11.06 -8.55
N SER A 96 -2.82 10.11 -7.93
CA SER A 96 -1.34 10.06 -7.99
C SER A 96 -0.79 9.26 -9.14
N ALA A 97 -1.62 8.70 -10.01
CA ALA A 97 -1.16 7.98 -11.18
C ALA A 97 -1.63 8.57 -12.50
N PRO A 98 -1.63 9.90 -12.74
CA PRO A 98 -2.29 10.53 -13.90
C PRO A 98 -2.10 9.75 -15.20
N ALA A 99 -3.20 9.49 -15.91
CA ALA A 99 -3.19 8.56 -17.04
C ALA A 99 -2.18 8.92 -18.14
N GLU A 100 -1.83 10.21 -18.27
CA GLU A 100 -0.76 10.67 -19.16
C GLU A 100 0.62 10.12 -18.77
N LEU A 101 0.95 10.09 -17.47
CA LEU A 101 2.21 9.55 -16.96
C LEU A 101 2.18 8.01 -16.99
N ALA A 102 1.10 7.39 -16.53
CA ALA A 102 0.95 5.93 -16.49
C ALA A 102 1.11 5.30 -17.89
N ARG A 103 0.55 5.93 -18.94
CA ARG A 103 0.69 5.43 -20.33
C ARG A 103 2.10 5.52 -20.90
N ARG A 104 3.01 6.30 -20.30
CA ARG A 104 4.39 6.46 -20.79
C ARG A 104 5.34 5.38 -20.28
N LEU A 105 4.91 4.61 -19.27
CA LEU A 105 5.72 3.57 -18.64
C LEU A 105 6.11 2.50 -19.67
N ASP A 106 7.41 2.27 -19.82
CA ASP A 106 7.95 1.16 -20.62
C ASP A 106 8.63 0.14 -19.69
N PRO A 107 7.99 -1.02 -19.42
CA PRO A 107 8.55 -2.04 -18.54
C PRO A 107 9.96 -2.50 -18.93
N LYS A 108 10.31 -2.54 -20.22
CA LYS A 108 11.64 -2.96 -20.67
C LYS A 108 12.68 -1.87 -20.41
N ARG A 109 12.33 -0.60 -20.60
CA ARG A 109 13.20 0.53 -20.28
C ARG A 109 13.42 0.64 -18.76
N ILE A 110 12.35 0.54 -17.98
CA ILE A 110 12.40 0.54 -16.52
C ILE A 110 13.24 -0.63 -16.00
N ALA A 111 13.08 -1.84 -16.56
CA ALA A 111 13.88 -3.00 -16.17
C ALA A 111 15.38 -2.73 -16.33
N LYS A 112 15.79 -2.14 -17.45
CA LYS A 112 17.19 -1.75 -17.70
C LYS A 112 17.67 -0.68 -16.74
N GLN A 113 16.86 0.35 -16.48
CA GLN A 113 17.20 1.46 -15.59
C GLN A 113 17.51 0.95 -14.17
N TYR A 114 16.69 0.03 -13.64
CA TYR A 114 16.82 -0.46 -12.28
C TYR A 114 17.53 -1.82 -12.18
N GLN A 115 18.09 -2.33 -13.28
CA GLN A 115 18.71 -3.66 -13.34
C GLN A 115 17.79 -4.78 -12.86
N ALA A 116 16.47 -4.60 -13.04
CA ALA A 116 15.47 -5.60 -12.74
C ALA A 116 15.41 -6.65 -13.87
N ILE A 117 15.09 -7.89 -13.51
CA ILE A 117 14.92 -8.99 -14.46
C ILE A 117 13.64 -8.80 -15.28
N ALA A 118 12.61 -8.28 -14.63
CA ALA A 118 11.34 -7.93 -15.24
C ALA A 118 10.69 -6.80 -14.44
N VAL A 119 9.76 -6.13 -15.09
CA VAL A 119 8.91 -5.10 -14.48
C VAL A 119 7.47 -5.45 -14.81
N ARG A 120 6.60 -5.34 -13.82
CA ARG A 120 5.14 -5.39 -14.02
C ARG A 120 4.55 -4.08 -13.55
N VAL A 121 3.76 -3.46 -14.42
CA VAL A 121 2.95 -2.30 -14.08
C VAL A 121 1.53 -2.83 -13.92
N GLN A 122 0.96 -2.67 -12.73
CA GLN A 122 -0.42 -3.07 -12.45
C GLN A 122 -1.39 -2.10 -13.16
N PRO A 123 -2.66 -2.51 -13.40
CA PRO A 123 -3.66 -1.55 -13.87
C PRO A 123 -3.88 -0.43 -12.86
N PRO A 124 -4.55 0.67 -13.27
CA PRO A 124 -4.95 1.69 -12.32
C PRO A 124 -5.93 1.11 -11.30
N TYR A 125 -5.64 1.38 -10.04
CA TYR A 125 -6.49 1.06 -8.92
C TYR A 125 -7.03 2.33 -8.28
N TYR A 126 -8.11 2.13 -7.53
CA TYR A 126 -8.75 3.15 -6.72
C TYR A 126 -8.94 2.56 -5.33
N TRP A 127 -8.44 3.25 -4.31
CA TRP A 127 -8.61 2.81 -2.93
C TRP A 127 -10.09 2.88 -2.53
N THR A 128 -10.59 1.83 -1.87
CA THR A 128 -11.87 1.87 -1.15
C THR A 128 -11.67 2.15 0.34
N VAL A 129 -10.44 2.07 0.83
CA VAL A 129 -10.07 2.42 2.21
C VAL A 129 -10.20 3.93 2.43
N ASP A 130 -10.48 4.35 3.66
CA ASP A 130 -10.52 5.76 4.03
C ASP A 130 -9.15 6.30 4.45
N TRP A 131 -8.30 5.42 4.97
CA TRP A 131 -6.92 5.75 5.32
C TRP A 131 -6.00 4.52 5.22
N LEU A 132 -4.72 4.77 5.00
CA LEU A 132 -3.64 3.78 4.92
C LEU A 132 -2.48 4.25 5.78
N ALA A 133 -1.95 3.39 6.63
CA ALA A 133 -0.68 3.61 7.31
C ALA A 133 0.27 2.47 6.96
N ASP A 134 1.41 2.77 6.36
CA ASP A 134 2.43 1.77 6.03
C ASP A 134 3.84 2.37 6.13
N ARG A 135 4.85 1.54 5.95
CA ARG A 135 6.23 1.92 5.84
C ARG A 135 6.58 2.21 4.38
N PHE A 136 6.87 3.47 4.08
CA PHE A 136 7.24 3.94 2.75
C PHE A 136 8.73 4.25 2.68
N GLY A 137 9.38 3.67 1.68
CA GLY A 137 10.81 3.78 1.41
C GLY A 137 11.17 4.89 0.43
N THR A 138 12.26 4.67 -0.29
CA THR A 138 12.75 5.58 -1.31
C THR A 138 11.70 5.80 -2.40
N VAL A 139 11.53 7.07 -2.80
CA VAL A 139 10.77 7.44 -3.99
C VAL A 139 11.65 7.27 -5.22
N ARG A 140 11.14 6.56 -6.22
CA ARG A 140 11.78 6.32 -7.51
C ARG A 140 10.94 6.92 -8.63
N SER A 141 11.59 7.38 -9.69
CA SER A 141 10.90 7.89 -10.89
C SER A 141 10.90 6.82 -11.98
N PHE A 142 9.71 6.47 -12.44
CA PHE A 142 9.43 5.52 -13.49
C PHE A 142 8.93 6.30 -14.70
N ASP A 143 9.84 6.69 -15.60
CA ASP A 143 9.52 7.50 -16.77
C ASP A 143 8.71 8.79 -16.47
N GLY A 144 8.99 9.42 -15.32
CA GLY A 144 8.32 10.63 -14.84
C GLY A 144 7.18 10.37 -13.85
N LEU A 145 6.70 9.14 -13.71
CA LEU A 145 5.76 8.76 -12.66
C LEU A 145 6.54 8.39 -11.39
N ASN A 146 6.36 9.15 -10.30
CA ASN A 146 7.05 8.85 -9.05
C ASN A 146 6.26 7.83 -8.23
N ALA A 147 6.93 6.82 -7.70
CA ALA A 147 6.33 5.85 -6.79
C ALA A 147 7.29 5.54 -5.64
N ALA A 148 6.74 5.36 -4.44
CA ALA A 148 7.49 5.06 -3.22
C ALA A 148 7.52 3.55 -2.98
N TRP A 149 8.69 3.02 -2.61
CA TRP A 149 8.80 1.63 -2.18
C TRP A 149 7.88 1.34 -0.99
N MET A 150 7.14 0.22 -1.01
CA MET A 150 6.26 -0.20 0.10
C MET A 150 6.61 -1.58 0.68
N GLY A 151 7.44 -2.36 0.00
CA GLY A 151 7.72 -3.71 0.49
C GLY A 151 8.49 -4.58 -0.49
N ASN A 152 9.00 -5.68 0.04
CA ASN A 152 9.54 -6.78 -0.74
C ASN A 152 8.79 -8.07 -0.39
N SER A 153 8.67 -8.98 -1.34
CA SER A 153 8.16 -10.34 -1.11
C SER A 153 8.92 -11.35 -1.96
N LEU A 154 8.81 -12.62 -1.59
CA LEU A 154 9.11 -13.72 -2.50
C LEU A 154 8.09 -13.72 -3.64
N ALA A 155 8.57 -14.00 -4.85
CA ALA A 155 7.74 -14.20 -6.02
C ALA A 155 7.92 -15.63 -6.55
N PRO A 156 6.85 -16.29 -7.03
CA PRO A 156 6.98 -17.59 -7.68
C PRO A 156 7.79 -17.45 -8.97
N SER A 157 8.58 -18.46 -9.33
CA SER A 157 9.40 -18.42 -10.55
C SER A 157 8.60 -18.16 -11.83
N THR A 158 7.32 -18.53 -11.83
CA THR A 158 6.36 -18.30 -12.92
C THR A 158 5.95 -16.84 -13.09
N ALA A 159 6.21 -15.96 -12.12
CA ALA A 159 5.82 -14.54 -12.16
C ALA A 159 6.51 -13.75 -13.29
N ILE A 160 7.69 -14.20 -13.72
CA ILE A 160 8.47 -13.60 -14.81
C ILE A 160 8.43 -14.42 -16.10
N SER A 161 7.52 -15.39 -16.20
CA SER A 161 7.35 -16.17 -17.42
C SER A 161 6.93 -15.27 -18.59
N PRO A 162 7.33 -15.56 -19.84
CA PRO A 162 6.90 -14.79 -21.02
C PRO A 162 5.38 -14.76 -21.22
N LYS A 163 4.69 -15.75 -20.66
CA LYS A 163 3.23 -15.83 -20.54
C LYS A 163 2.89 -16.14 -19.08
N PRO A 164 2.89 -15.13 -18.18
CA PRO A 164 2.50 -15.38 -16.81
C PRO A 164 1.01 -15.74 -16.81
N ALA A 165 0.65 -16.81 -16.11
CA ALA A 165 -0.76 -17.12 -15.91
C ALA A 165 -1.37 -16.01 -15.03
N PRO A 166 -2.58 -15.51 -15.36
CA PRO A 166 -3.26 -14.57 -14.48
C PRO A 166 -3.52 -15.24 -13.12
N PRO A 167 -3.60 -14.46 -12.02
CA PRO A 167 -4.06 -14.99 -10.75
C PRO A 167 -5.41 -15.68 -10.92
N THR A 168 -5.61 -16.83 -10.27
CA THR A 168 -6.92 -17.49 -10.29
C THR A 168 -7.87 -16.68 -9.41
N PRO A 169 -8.98 -16.13 -9.96
CA PRO A 169 -9.93 -15.37 -9.16
C PRO A 169 -10.48 -16.19 -7.99
N TYR A 170 -10.82 -15.51 -6.90
CA TYR A 170 -11.40 -16.08 -5.67
C TYR A 170 -10.50 -17.10 -4.95
N HIS A 171 -9.21 -17.15 -5.28
CA HIS A 171 -8.24 -18.02 -4.60
C HIS A 171 -7.32 -17.20 -3.68
N PRO A 172 -7.29 -17.50 -2.36
CA PRO A 172 -6.45 -16.79 -1.42
C PRO A 172 -4.96 -16.93 -1.72
N THR A 173 -4.27 -15.81 -1.66
CA THR A 173 -2.81 -15.72 -1.62
C THR A 173 -2.38 -15.00 -0.33
N LEU A 174 -1.12 -15.17 0.06
CA LEU A 174 -0.54 -14.42 1.18
C LEU A 174 0.39 -13.35 0.62
N SER A 175 0.19 -12.13 1.08
CA SER A 175 0.98 -10.97 0.71
C SER A 175 1.68 -10.41 1.94
N ALA A 176 3.01 -10.41 1.93
CA ALA A 176 3.81 -9.82 3.00
C ALA A 176 3.57 -8.31 3.02
N ARG A 177 3.08 -7.79 4.14
CA ARG A 177 2.69 -6.38 4.29
C ARG A 177 2.90 -5.90 5.72
N THR A 178 3.29 -4.64 5.85
CA THR A 178 3.27 -3.89 7.11
C THR A 178 2.10 -2.91 7.22
N ALA A 179 1.36 -2.73 6.12
CA ALA A 179 0.23 -1.83 6.02
C ALA A 179 -0.85 -2.12 7.07
N VAL A 180 -1.37 -1.05 7.66
CA VAL A 180 -2.64 -1.01 8.39
C VAL A 180 -3.60 -0.18 7.57
N GLN A 181 -4.78 -0.71 7.31
CA GLN A 181 -5.80 -0.08 6.46
C GLN A 181 -7.06 0.15 7.28
N GLY A 182 -7.72 1.29 7.07
CA GLY A 182 -8.94 1.59 7.81
C GLY A 182 -10.08 2.09 6.96
N PHE A 183 -11.27 1.70 7.40
CA PHE A 183 -12.55 2.18 6.91
C PHE A 183 -13.26 2.85 8.09
N LYS A 184 -13.53 4.15 7.96
CA LYS A 184 -14.16 4.96 9.00
C LYS A 184 -15.60 4.49 9.25
N LYS A 185 -16.10 4.79 10.46
CA LYS A 185 -17.52 4.61 10.77
C LYS A 185 -18.37 5.38 9.74
N GLY A 186 -19.41 4.74 9.22
CA GLY A 186 -20.33 5.31 8.24
C GLY A 186 -19.90 5.13 6.78
N SER A 187 -18.69 4.62 6.52
CA SER A 187 -18.26 4.28 5.16
C SER A 187 -19.02 3.06 4.64
N GLU A 188 -19.40 3.11 3.37
CA GLU A 188 -19.90 1.94 2.65
C GLU A 188 -18.74 1.01 2.28
N ILE A 189 -18.84 -0.27 2.60
CA ILE A 189 -17.84 -1.28 2.25
C ILE A 189 -18.45 -2.34 1.34
N TYR A 190 -17.59 -2.96 0.54
CA TYR A 190 -17.93 -3.96 -0.46
C TYR A 190 -17.32 -5.30 -0.04
N LEU A 191 -18.16 -6.31 0.11
CA LEU A 191 -17.82 -7.54 0.81
C LEU A 191 -18.05 -8.75 -0.08
N LEU A 192 -17.14 -9.72 0.01
CA LEU A 192 -17.32 -11.07 -0.47
C LEU A 192 -17.40 -12.03 0.73
N ASP A 193 -18.49 -12.78 0.83
CA ASP A 193 -18.60 -13.89 1.76
C ASP A 193 -18.37 -15.20 1.00
N ASP A 194 -17.44 -16.01 1.49
CA ASP A 194 -17.10 -17.28 0.87
C ASP A 194 -17.89 -18.46 1.49
N PRO A 195 -17.93 -19.64 0.84
CA PRO A 195 -18.73 -20.77 1.33
C PRO A 195 -18.21 -21.39 2.64
N LYS A 196 -17.07 -20.92 3.17
CA LYS A 196 -16.53 -21.34 4.47
C LYS A 196 -16.87 -20.33 5.58
N GLY A 197 -17.68 -19.31 5.29
CA GLY A 197 -18.06 -18.27 6.23
C GLY A 197 -16.96 -17.25 6.49
N ARG A 198 -15.98 -17.10 5.57
CA ARG A 198 -14.98 -16.03 5.64
C ARG A 198 -15.46 -14.81 4.87
N THR A 199 -15.28 -13.63 5.46
CA THR A 199 -15.65 -12.34 4.87
C THR A 199 -14.40 -11.58 4.43
N TRP A 200 -14.41 -11.14 3.17
CA TRP A 200 -13.34 -10.40 2.53
C TRP A 200 -13.84 -9.01 2.19
N VAL A 201 -13.10 -7.98 2.58
CA VAL A 201 -13.45 -6.58 2.28
C VAL A 201 -12.61 -6.07 1.13
N MET A 202 -13.26 -5.44 0.16
CA MET A 202 -12.58 -4.79 -0.96
C MET A 202 -11.72 -3.67 -0.42
N VAL A 203 -10.43 -3.66 -0.77
CA VAL A 203 -9.47 -2.60 -0.42
C VAL A 203 -9.15 -1.72 -1.63
N SER A 204 -9.27 -2.28 -2.84
CA SER A 204 -9.05 -1.55 -4.08
C SER A 204 -9.94 -2.09 -5.19
N TYR A 205 -10.45 -1.19 -6.03
CA TYR A 205 -11.18 -1.54 -7.25
C TYR A 205 -10.43 -1.03 -8.49
N THR A 206 -10.70 -1.62 -9.64
CA THR A 206 -10.12 -1.17 -10.93
C THR A 206 -11.20 -1.07 -12.00
N ASN A 207 -11.04 -0.09 -12.90
CA ASN A 207 -11.91 0.09 -14.06
C ASN A 207 -11.28 -0.45 -15.36
N LYS A 208 -10.22 -1.25 -15.27
CA LYS A 208 -9.49 -1.82 -16.43
C LYS A 208 -10.41 -2.55 -17.41
N ASP A 209 -11.22 -3.48 -16.91
CA ASP A 209 -12.12 -4.31 -17.72
C ASP A 209 -13.57 -3.79 -17.72
N MET A 210 -13.85 -2.78 -16.87
CA MET A 210 -15.14 -2.12 -16.75
C MET A 210 -14.92 -0.60 -16.71
N PRO A 211 -14.71 0.08 -17.86
CA PRO A 211 -14.31 1.48 -17.92
C PRO A 211 -15.28 2.46 -17.23
N ASP A 212 -16.56 2.09 -17.19
CA ASP A 212 -17.61 2.89 -16.56
C ASP A 212 -17.74 2.62 -15.05
N LEU A 213 -16.95 1.71 -14.47
CA LEU A 213 -16.99 1.40 -13.04
C LEU A 213 -16.40 2.56 -12.24
N THR A 214 -17.19 3.03 -11.30
CA THR A 214 -16.88 4.13 -10.36
C THR A 214 -17.34 3.71 -8.96
N ILE A 215 -16.86 4.39 -7.91
CA ILE A 215 -17.15 4.02 -6.53
C ILE A 215 -18.66 3.97 -6.21
N ASP A 216 -19.46 4.87 -6.81
CA ASP A 216 -20.92 4.94 -6.65
C ASP A 216 -21.66 3.75 -7.29
N LYS A 217 -21.01 3.03 -8.22
CA LYS A 217 -21.58 1.83 -8.87
C LYS A 217 -21.17 0.54 -8.20
N LEU A 218 -20.20 0.56 -7.28
CA LEU A 218 -19.71 -0.65 -6.61
C LEU A 218 -20.78 -1.37 -5.79
N SER A 219 -21.82 -0.66 -5.33
CA SER A 219 -22.94 -1.29 -4.62
C SER A 219 -23.71 -2.31 -5.47
N SER A 220 -23.70 -2.14 -6.79
CA SER A 220 -24.27 -3.06 -7.78
C SER A 220 -23.27 -4.03 -8.40
N LEU A 221 -21.98 -4.02 -7.98
CA LEU A 221 -20.92 -4.80 -8.61
C LEU A 221 -21.23 -6.30 -8.63
N GLY A 222 -21.93 -6.82 -7.60
CA GLY A 222 -22.32 -8.22 -7.51
C GLY A 222 -23.05 -8.77 -8.74
N ASP A 223 -23.79 -7.92 -9.48
CA ASP A 223 -24.50 -8.30 -10.70
C ASP A 223 -23.56 -8.55 -11.90
N ALA A 224 -22.34 -7.99 -11.86
CA ALA A 224 -21.32 -8.12 -12.90
C ALA A 224 -20.26 -9.19 -12.60
N LEU A 225 -20.19 -9.68 -11.35
CA LEU A 225 -19.20 -10.67 -10.91
C LEU A 225 -19.62 -12.09 -11.29
N LYS A 226 -18.66 -12.89 -11.75
CA LYS A 226 -18.82 -14.34 -11.94
C LYS A 226 -18.47 -15.07 -10.65
N LEU A 227 -19.34 -14.97 -9.66
CA LEU A 227 -19.13 -15.56 -8.35
C LEU A 227 -19.11 -17.10 -8.43
N PRO A 228 -18.10 -17.78 -7.84
CA PRO A 228 -18.13 -19.24 -7.72
C PRO A 228 -19.28 -19.70 -6.81
N GLN A 229 -19.66 -20.97 -6.92
CA GLN A 229 -20.75 -21.53 -6.12
C GLN A 229 -20.55 -21.27 -4.62
N GLY A 230 -21.60 -20.72 -3.99
CA GLY A 230 -21.64 -20.43 -2.56
C GLY A 230 -20.99 -19.12 -2.14
N TRP A 231 -20.32 -18.40 -3.05
CA TRP A 231 -19.88 -17.03 -2.79
C TRP A 231 -21.04 -16.05 -2.90
N LYS A 232 -20.96 -14.96 -2.12
CA LYS A 232 -21.94 -13.87 -2.14
C LYS A 232 -21.20 -12.54 -2.14
N PHE A 233 -21.72 -11.59 -2.91
CA PHE A 233 -21.34 -10.19 -2.81
C PHE A 233 -22.41 -9.43 -2.02
N ARG A 234 -22.00 -8.52 -1.15
CA ARG A 234 -22.90 -7.59 -0.44
C ARG A 234 -22.20 -6.28 -0.14
N THR A 235 -22.99 -5.27 0.19
CA THR A 235 -22.49 -4.02 0.75
C THR A 235 -22.99 -3.81 2.17
N GLU A 236 -22.27 -2.99 2.92
CA GLU A 236 -22.65 -2.60 4.26
C GLU A 236 -22.17 -1.20 4.58
N THR A 237 -22.99 -0.43 5.32
CA THR A 237 -22.53 0.82 5.94
C THR A 237 -21.98 0.52 7.32
N LEU A 238 -20.71 0.85 7.55
CA LEU A 238 -20.02 0.46 8.77
C LEU A 238 -20.58 1.11 10.05
N PRO A 239 -20.98 0.33 11.07
CA PRO A 239 -21.49 0.89 12.33
C PRO A 239 -20.38 1.45 13.23
N LYS A 240 -19.13 1.04 13.00
CA LYS A 240 -17.90 1.48 13.67
C LYS A 240 -16.71 1.32 12.73
N GLU A 241 -15.60 1.98 13.04
CA GLU A 241 -14.38 1.90 12.23
C GLU A 241 -13.87 0.45 12.13
N LEU A 242 -13.65 -0.02 10.91
CA LEU A 242 -13.01 -1.30 10.60
C LEU A 242 -11.53 -1.03 10.33
N VAL A 243 -10.66 -1.70 11.09
CA VAL A 243 -9.21 -1.62 10.93
C VAL A 243 -8.69 -2.99 10.53
N LEU A 244 -7.97 -3.06 9.42
CA LEU A 244 -7.29 -4.25 8.94
C LEU A 244 -5.81 -4.19 9.31
N GLU A 245 -5.29 -5.29 9.85
CA GLU A 245 -3.90 -5.44 10.26
C GLU A 245 -3.31 -6.76 9.74
N PRO A 246 -2.01 -6.80 9.41
CA PRO A 246 -1.38 -7.99 8.88
C PRO A 246 -1.20 -9.03 9.99
N LYS A 247 -1.74 -10.22 9.77
CA LYS A 247 -1.61 -11.34 10.71
C LYS A 247 -0.25 -12.00 10.53
N ALA A 248 0.59 -11.93 11.57
CA ALA A 248 1.96 -12.45 11.52
C ALA A 248 2.77 -11.92 10.31
N GLY A 249 2.53 -10.66 9.91
CA GLY A 249 3.21 -10.00 8.79
C GLY A 249 2.58 -10.22 7.41
N PHE A 250 1.41 -10.86 7.33
CA PHE A 250 0.74 -11.14 6.06
C PHE A 250 -0.72 -10.70 6.04
N PHE A 251 -1.17 -10.15 4.91
CA PHE A 251 -2.58 -10.17 4.52
C PHE A 251 -2.88 -11.41 3.71
N ALA A 252 -4.04 -12.01 3.98
CA ALA A 252 -4.66 -12.93 3.03
C ALA A 252 -5.43 -12.08 2.01
N VAL A 253 -5.09 -12.23 0.73
CA VAL A 253 -5.62 -11.43 -0.37
C VAL A 253 -6.33 -12.34 -1.35
N ILE A 254 -7.49 -11.92 -1.84
CA ILE A 254 -8.12 -12.49 -3.03
C ILE A 254 -8.32 -11.40 -4.08
N GLN A 255 -8.46 -11.85 -5.31
CA GLN A 255 -8.86 -11.04 -6.44
C GLN A 255 -10.17 -11.60 -7.03
N ASP A 256 -11.13 -10.76 -7.41
CA ASP A 256 -12.33 -11.21 -8.14
C ASP A 256 -12.07 -11.34 -9.66
N ASP A 257 -13.08 -11.73 -10.44
CA ASP A 257 -12.93 -11.88 -11.90
C ASP A 257 -12.87 -10.55 -12.68
N LYS A 258 -12.88 -9.41 -11.99
CA LYS A 258 -12.68 -8.05 -12.51
C LYS A 258 -11.39 -7.40 -12.01
N GLU A 259 -10.53 -8.20 -11.39
CA GLU A 259 -9.24 -7.78 -10.84
C GLU A 259 -9.32 -6.88 -9.60
N ASN A 260 -10.48 -6.70 -8.96
CA ASN A 260 -10.59 -5.97 -7.70
C ASN A 260 -9.96 -6.77 -6.55
N LEU A 261 -9.37 -6.06 -5.58
CA LEU A 261 -8.57 -6.65 -4.51
C LEU A 261 -9.32 -6.62 -3.18
N TYR A 262 -9.33 -7.76 -2.47
CA TYR A 262 -9.99 -7.89 -1.18
C TYR A 262 -9.05 -8.50 -0.15
N HIS A 263 -9.14 -8.02 1.09
CA HIS A 263 -8.41 -8.53 2.23
C HIS A 263 -9.34 -9.28 3.18
N LEU A 264 -8.84 -10.37 3.76
CA LEU A 264 -9.58 -11.16 4.73
C LEU A 264 -9.81 -10.36 6.01
N THR A 265 -11.06 -10.36 6.49
CA THR A 265 -11.43 -9.82 7.80
C THR A 265 -11.45 -10.92 8.86
N GLY A 266 -11.52 -10.51 10.13
CA GLY A 266 -11.77 -11.39 11.27
C GLY A 266 -10.62 -11.47 12.26
N PRO A 267 -10.68 -12.42 13.21
CA PRO A 267 -9.79 -12.44 14.35
C PRO A 267 -8.30 -12.40 13.98
N ARG A 268 -7.59 -11.39 14.50
CA ARG A 268 -6.17 -11.09 14.25
C ARG A 268 -5.86 -10.55 12.84
N GLN A 269 -6.88 -10.21 12.06
CA GLN A 269 -6.77 -9.55 10.75
C GLN A 269 -7.57 -8.26 10.69
N SER A 270 -8.62 -8.16 11.51
CA SER A 270 -9.33 -6.93 11.77
C SER A 270 -9.91 -6.88 13.19
N ASN A 271 -10.36 -5.70 13.60
CA ASN A 271 -10.98 -5.47 14.90
C ASN A 271 -12.42 -6.05 15.03
N PHE A 272 -13.09 -6.38 13.91
CA PHE A 272 -14.32 -7.18 13.86
C PHE A 272 -14.57 -7.72 12.44
N VAL A 273 -15.50 -8.67 12.31
CA VAL A 273 -16.05 -9.09 11.01
C VAL A 273 -17.31 -8.24 10.76
N PRO A 274 -17.35 -7.42 9.70
CA PRO A 274 -18.57 -6.72 9.28
C PRO A 274 -19.60 -7.72 8.75
#